data_AF-A0A7V5SH72-F1
#
_entry.id   AF-A0A7V5SH72-F1
#
_cell.length_a   1.000
_cell.length_b   1.000
_cell.length_c   1.000
_cell.angle_alpha   90.00
_cell.angle_beta   90.00
_cell.angle_gamma   90.00
#
_symmetry.space_group_name_H-M   'P 1'
#
loop_
_entity.id
_entity.type
_entity.pdbx_description
1 polymer ?
#
loop_
_entity_poly.entity_id
_entity_poly.type
_entity_poly.pdbx_seq_one_letter_code
_entity_poly.pdbx_strand_id
1 'polypeptide(L)'
;MRVALIALGVSLSLWGQSTVPDDASHFTDVGNIRLTISNFGTLGTGFANWPAQPSCEYPRNSGIEHLFIGGLWVGGLLRRGGEEVIAVSTAAVDVASARYASEGFEFTPLTPVRIRSSLPADPYYTPEAISHRDLIVEFTDTNQVVPGTGQRIPNHEHPLGLRVRLESFAWNYPFADAFVILWYTIANVGTAPIESVYVGLWADAVVRNTRLVAPRGAAFYSAGAEGFLEEEACIYEWDAAGDRGLADSYFALKFLGSEPA
;
A
#
# COMPACT_ATOMS: atom_id res chain seq x y z
N MET A 1 -23.22 -34.79 -52.57
CA MET A 1 -23.70 -33.90 -51.49
C MET A 1 -22.56 -33.77 -50.49
N ARG A 2 -21.84 -32.64 -50.48
CA ARG A 2 -20.73 -32.40 -49.54
C ARG A 2 -21.27 -31.58 -48.38
N VAL A 3 -21.29 -32.15 -47.17
CA VAL A 3 -21.68 -31.46 -45.94
C VAL A 3 -20.44 -30.77 -45.40
N ALA A 4 -20.47 -29.44 -45.34
CA ALA A 4 -19.45 -28.65 -44.65
C ALA A 4 -19.89 -28.52 -43.18
N LEU A 5 -19.13 -29.11 -42.27
CA LEU A 5 -19.26 -28.81 -40.83
C LEU A 5 -18.60 -27.45 -40.57
N ILE A 6 -19.40 -26.47 -40.18
CA ILE A 6 -18.91 -25.23 -39.60
C ILE A 6 -18.81 -25.46 -38.09
N ALA A 7 -17.59 -25.57 -37.57
CA ALA A 7 -17.34 -25.56 -36.14
C ALA A 7 -17.31 -24.10 -35.65
N LEU A 8 -18.35 -23.67 -34.94
CA LEU A 8 -18.29 -22.44 -34.14
C LEU A 8 -17.40 -22.72 -32.93
N GLY A 9 -16.19 -22.15 -32.93
CA GLY A 9 -15.35 -22.11 -31.74
C GLY A 9 -15.92 -21.10 -30.75
N VAL A 10 -16.52 -21.58 -29.66
CA VAL A 10 -16.82 -20.74 -28.50
C VAL A 10 -15.53 -20.63 -27.69
N SER A 11 -14.87 -19.47 -27.73
CA SER A 11 -13.79 -19.15 -26.80
C SER A 11 -14.41 -18.79 -25.45
N LEU A 12 -14.51 -19.76 -24.54
CA LEU A 12 -14.65 -19.44 -23.12
C LEU A 12 -13.30 -18.91 -22.63
N SER A 13 -13.20 -17.59 -22.46
CA SER A 13 -12.16 -17.01 -21.63
C SER A 13 -12.45 -17.40 -20.18
N LEU A 14 -11.86 -18.48 -19.71
CA LEU A 14 -11.67 -18.73 -18.28
C LEU A 14 -10.65 -17.71 -17.80
N TRP A 15 -11.10 -16.66 -17.14
CA TRP A 15 -10.21 -15.76 -16.41
C TRP A 15 -9.63 -16.61 -15.28
N GLY A 16 -8.42 -17.13 -15.48
CA GLY A 16 -7.70 -17.81 -14.42
C GLY A 16 -7.57 -16.88 -13.22
N GLN A 17 -7.79 -17.40 -12.01
CA GLN A 17 -7.44 -16.69 -10.78
C GLN A 17 -5.99 -16.21 -10.89
N SER A 18 -5.70 -14.97 -10.46
CA SER A 18 -4.32 -14.48 -10.32
C SER A 18 -3.52 -15.52 -9.53
N THR A 19 -2.41 -16.00 -10.07
CA THR A 19 -1.52 -16.95 -9.36
C THR A 19 -0.36 -16.22 -8.70
N VAL A 20 -0.42 -14.89 -8.62
CA VAL A 20 0.62 -14.05 -8.03
C VAL A 20 0.58 -14.21 -6.52
N PRO A 21 1.66 -14.70 -5.88
CA PRO A 21 1.72 -14.80 -4.44
C PRO A 21 1.80 -13.40 -3.80
N ASP A 22 1.26 -13.29 -2.58
CA ASP A 22 1.46 -12.11 -1.74
C ASP A 22 2.96 -11.93 -1.42
N ASP A 23 3.45 -10.70 -1.58
CA ASP A 23 4.83 -10.33 -1.34
C ASP A 23 4.91 -8.95 -0.69
N ALA A 24 5.46 -8.93 0.53
CA ALA A 24 5.72 -7.73 1.31
C ALA A 24 7.19 -7.65 1.74
N SER A 25 8.12 -8.27 0.99
CA SER A 25 9.54 -8.36 1.36
C SER A 25 10.39 -7.18 0.88
N HIS A 26 9.81 -6.30 0.05
CA HIS A 26 10.52 -5.20 -0.60
C HIS A 26 10.34 -3.87 0.12
N PHE A 27 11.43 -3.10 0.22
CA PHE A 27 11.44 -1.76 0.82
C PHE A 27 12.44 -0.84 0.10
N THR A 28 12.24 0.47 0.21
CA THR A 28 13.19 1.45 -0.34
C THR A 28 14.52 1.38 0.42
N ASP A 29 15.64 1.31 -0.30
CA ASP A 29 16.95 1.00 0.29
C ASP A 29 18.11 1.85 -0.25
N VAL A 30 17.81 2.88 -1.02
CA VAL A 30 18.81 3.80 -1.59
C VAL A 30 19.01 5.06 -0.74
N GLY A 31 17.94 5.60 -0.18
CA GLY A 31 17.95 6.80 0.66
C GLY A 31 18.16 6.49 2.15
N ASN A 32 17.90 7.53 2.96
CA ASN A 32 17.94 7.47 4.42
C ASN A 32 16.59 7.04 5.01
N ILE A 33 15.50 7.11 4.23
CA ILE A 33 14.20 6.51 4.56
C ILE A 33 14.03 5.12 3.94
N ARG A 34 13.52 4.18 4.73
CA ARG A 34 13.26 2.79 4.31
C ARG A 34 11.81 2.41 4.57
N LEU A 35 10.99 2.52 3.54
CA LEU A 35 9.57 2.19 3.58
C LEU A 35 9.32 0.84 2.89
N THR A 36 8.69 -0.10 3.59
CA THR A 36 8.19 -1.34 2.97
C THR A 36 6.93 -1.08 2.17
N ILE A 37 6.83 -1.69 0.98
CA ILE A 37 5.63 -1.66 0.13
C ILE A 37 5.34 -3.09 -0.33
N SER A 38 4.11 -3.54 -0.12
CA SER A 38 3.65 -4.86 -0.59
C SER A 38 3.06 -4.82 -1.98
N ASN A 39 3.04 -5.97 -2.66
CA ASN A 39 2.39 -6.12 -3.95
C ASN A 39 0.85 -6.11 -3.89
N PHE A 40 0.27 -6.04 -2.69
CA PHE A 40 -1.16 -5.87 -2.44
C PHE A 40 -1.49 -4.51 -1.81
N GLY A 41 -0.56 -3.55 -1.84
CA GLY A 41 -0.87 -2.14 -1.63
C GLY A 41 -0.76 -1.61 -0.19
N THR A 42 -0.23 -2.40 0.74
CA THR A 42 0.10 -1.92 2.09
C THR A 42 1.45 -1.21 2.13
N LEU A 43 1.50 -0.19 2.97
CA LEU A 43 2.71 0.55 3.35
C LEU A 43 3.14 0.08 4.74
N GLY A 44 4.40 -0.27 4.94
CA GLY A 44 4.87 -0.87 6.19
C GLY A 44 4.56 -2.37 6.31
N THR A 45 4.99 -2.96 7.43
CA THR A 45 4.95 -4.42 7.67
C THR A 45 4.06 -4.83 8.84
N GLY A 46 3.51 -3.88 9.59
CA GLY A 46 2.94 -4.14 10.90
C GLY A 46 3.94 -4.82 11.85
N PHE A 47 5.23 -4.53 11.68
CA PHE A 47 6.36 -5.16 12.39
C PHE A 47 6.43 -6.70 12.31
N ALA A 48 5.76 -7.33 11.33
CA ALA A 48 5.74 -8.79 11.19
C ALA A 48 7.14 -9.41 11.06
N ASN A 49 8.06 -8.69 10.42
CA ASN A 49 9.43 -9.13 10.16
C ASN A 49 10.47 -8.34 10.98
N TRP A 50 10.05 -7.62 12.02
CA TRP A 50 10.96 -6.87 12.89
C TRP A 50 11.92 -7.82 13.65
N PRO A 51 13.22 -7.48 13.80
CA PRO A 51 13.90 -6.26 13.32
C PRO A 51 14.57 -6.42 11.94
N ALA A 52 14.34 -7.53 11.23
CA ALA A 52 15.05 -7.83 9.98
C ALA A 52 14.61 -6.94 8.80
N GLN A 53 13.36 -6.46 8.85
CA GLN A 53 12.78 -5.60 7.83
C GLN A 53 12.13 -4.38 8.47
N PRO A 54 12.41 -3.16 7.96
CA PRO A 54 11.79 -1.95 8.47
C PRO A 54 10.32 -1.85 8.05
N SER A 55 9.50 -1.20 8.86
CA SER A 55 8.17 -0.81 8.41
C SER A 55 8.25 0.53 7.66
N CYS A 56 8.70 1.57 8.35
CA CYS A 56 9.15 2.84 7.80
C CYS A 56 10.27 3.38 8.70
N GLU A 57 11.51 3.01 8.42
CA GLU A 57 12.66 3.41 9.23
C GLU A 57 13.28 4.70 8.69
N TYR A 58 13.52 5.66 9.58
CA TYR A 58 14.31 6.86 9.32
C TYR A 58 14.96 7.36 10.62
N PRO A 59 16.23 7.81 10.63
CA PRO A 59 17.25 7.57 9.62
C PRO A 59 17.50 6.07 9.43
N ARG A 60 18.08 5.70 8.29
CA ARG A 60 18.42 4.33 7.95
C ARG A 60 19.35 3.73 9.00
N ASN A 61 19.04 2.52 9.44
CA ASN A 61 19.76 1.80 10.50
C ASN A 61 19.75 2.52 11.86
N SER A 62 18.81 3.41 12.13
CA SER A 62 18.62 4.02 13.45
C SER A 62 17.85 3.11 14.41
N GLY A 63 17.00 2.23 13.88
CA GLY A 63 15.98 1.50 14.64
C GLY A 63 14.77 2.36 15.02
N ILE A 64 14.68 3.60 14.53
CA ILE A 64 13.53 4.48 14.73
C ILE A 64 12.53 4.23 13.61
N GLU A 65 11.40 3.62 13.99
CA GLU A 65 10.27 3.37 13.10
C GLU A 65 9.32 4.56 13.13
N HIS A 66 8.61 4.77 12.01
CA HIS A 66 7.71 5.89 11.78
C HIS A 66 6.29 5.45 11.37
N LEU A 67 6.08 4.16 11.09
CA LEU A 67 4.80 3.63 10.59
C LEU A 67 4.63 2.19 11.06
N PHE A 68 3.48 1.86 11.65
CA PHE A 68 3.09 0.47 11.88
C PHE A 68 2.63 -0.14 10.56
N ILE A 69 1.55 0.40 9.99
CA ILE A 69 1.04 0.02 8.68
C ILE A 69 0.14 1.13 8.11
N GLY A 70 0.04 1.19 6.79
CA GLY A 70 -0.83 2.12 6.08
C GLY A 70 -1.28 1.56 4.74
N GLY A 71 -2.09 2.32 4.03
CA GLY A 71 -2.59 1.92 2.72
C GLY A 71 -3.44 2.98 2.05
N LEU A 72 -3.80 2.70 0.80
CA LEU A 72 -4.81 3.46 0.07
C LEU A 72 -6.18 3.24 0.74
N TRP A 73 -7.02 4.26 0.79
CA TRP A 73 -8.44 4.18 1.14
C TRP A 73 -9.25 4.68 -0.05
N VAL A 74 -10.25 3.92 -0.50
CA VAL A 74 -11.17 4.40 -1.53
C VAL A 74 -12.60 4.08 -1.13
N GLY A 75 -13.45 5.10 -1.09
CA GLY A 75 -14.89 4.98 -0.84
C GLY A 75 -15.71 5.50 -2.00
N GLY A 76 -16.92 4.97 -2.17
CA GLY A 76 -17.86 5.47 -3.18
C GLY A 76 -19.21 4.79 -3.14
N LEU A 77 -20.11 5.25 -4.01
CA LEU A 77 -21.45 4.72 -4.18
C LEU A 77 -21.52 3.85 -5.44
N LEU A 78 -22.01 2.62 -5.29
CA LEU A 78 -22.26 1.68 -6.37
C LEU A 78 -23.76 1.59 -6.66
N ARG A 79 -24.12 1.57 -7.94
CA ARG A 79 -25.48 1.23 -8.40
C ARG A 79 -25.52 -0.24 -8.81
N ARG A 80 -26.15 -1.09 -8.00
CA ARG A 80 -26.27 -2.53 -8.30
C ARG A 80 -27.73 -2.94 -8.27
N GLY A 81 -28.26 -3.39 -9.41
CA GLY A 81 -29.65 -3.87 -9.49
C GLY A 81 -30.72 -2.81 -9.20
N GLY A 82 -30.39 -1.52 -9.29
CA GLY A 82 -31.28 -0.41 -8.91
C GLY A 82 -31.15 0.05 -7.46
N GLU A 83 -30.34 -0.62 -6.65
CA GLU A 83 -30.03 -0.23 -5.26
C GLU A 83 -28.72 0.58 -5.18
N GLU A 84 -28.68 1.47 -4.18
CA GLU A 84 -27.52 2.27 -3.80
C GLU A 84 -26.75 1.56 -2.70
N VAL A 85 -25.47 1.26 -2.95
CA VAL A 85 -24.58 0.59 -1.99
C VAL A 85 -23.36 1.47 -1.75
N ILE A 86 -23.15 1.88 -0.50
CA ILE A 86 -21.90 2.51 -0.08
C ILE A 86 -20.87 1.41 0.12
N ALA A 87 -19.74 1.52 -0.58
CA ALA A 87 -18.66 0.54 -0.52
C ALA A 87 -17.32 1.24 -0.30
N VAL A 88 -16.41 0.52 0.34
CA VAL A 88 -15.06 0.95 0.65
C VAL A 88 -14.10 -0.17 0.26
N SER A 89 -13.06 0.15 -0.51
CA SER A 89 -11.92 -0.73 -0.72
C SER A 89 -10.85 -0.34 0.29
N THR A 90 -10.62 -1.22 1.28
CA THR A 90 -9.75 -1.09 2.46
C THR A 90 -9.99 0.11 3.36
N ALA A 91 -9.86 -0.17 4.65
CA ALA A 91 -10.06 0.77 5.73
C ALA A 91 -9.07 0.45 6.85
N ALA A 92 -8.81 1.46 7.68
CA ALA A 92 -8.15 1.24 8.96
C ALA A 92 -9.13 0.48 9.87
N VAL A 93 -8.86 -0.81 10.09
CA VAL A 93 -9.54 -1.65 11.07
C VAL A 93 -8.53 -1.99 12.15
N ASP A 94 -8.92 -1.86 13.42
CA ASP A 94 -8.03 -2.13 14.55
C ASP A 94 -7.52 -3.59 14.48
N VAL A 95 -6.21 -3.73 14.29
CA VAL A 95 -5.55 -5.02 14.17
C VAL A 95 -4.30 -5.06 15.05
N ALA A 96 -4.22 -6.08 15.89
CA ALA A 96 -3.04 -6.32 16.74
C ALA A 96 -1.79 -6.75 15.95
N SER A 97 -1.96 -7.07 14.66
CA SER A 97 -0.89 -7.45 13.73
C SER A 97 -1.41 -7.28 12.31
N ALA A 98 -0.57 -6.86 11.35
CA ALA A 98 -0.92 -6.90 9.93
C ALA A 98 -1.35 -8.32 9.53
N ARG A 99 -2.60 -8.47 9.10
CA ARG A 99 -3.14 -9.73 8.58
C ARG A 99 -3.61 -9.48 7.17
N TYR A 100 -2.85 -10.01 6.22
CA TYR A 100 -3.18 -9.87 4.81
C TYR A 100 -4.50 -10.60 4.51
N ALA A 101 -5.34 -9.98 3.68
CA ALA A 101 -6.65 -10.50 3.33
C ALA A 101 -7.59 -10.81 4.52
N SER A 102 -7.48 -10.03 5.59
CA SER A 102 -8.52 -9.89 6.61
C SER A 102 -9.41 -8.70 6.31
N GLU A 103 -10.44 -8.50 7.16
CA GLU A 103 -11.19 -7.25 7.19
C GLU A 103 -10.22 -6.05 7.29
N GLY A 104 -10.42 -5.03 6.46
CA GLY A 104 -9.54 -3.88 6.32
C GLY A 104 -8.39 -4.06 5.33
N PHE A 105 -8.19 -5.24 4.73
CA PHE A 105 -7.09 -5.56 3.82
C PHE A 105 -7.58 -6.28 2.55
N GLU A 106 -8.47 -5.64 1.79
CA GLU A 106 -9.25 -6.25 0.70
C GLU A 106 -8.52 -6.32 -0.64
N PHE A 107 -7.41 -5.59 -0.79
CA PHE A 107 -6.62 -5.62 -2.01
C PHE A 107 -5.82 -6.93 -2.14
N THR A 108 -5.72 -7.43 -3.36
CA THR A 108 -4.99 -8.65 -3.72
C THR A 108 -4.07 -8.39 -4.92
N PRO A 109 -2.94 -9.08 -5.03
CA PRO A 109 -1.92 -8.73 -6.01
C PRO A 109 -2.31 -9.16 -7.44
N LEU A 110 -2.00 -8.28 -8.40
CA LEU A 110 -2.09 -8.56 -9.84
C LEU A 110 -0.73 -8.85 -10.46
N THR A 111 0.36 -8.32 -9.88
CA THR A 111 1.73 -8.53 -10.37
C THR A 111 2.71 -8.71 -9.21
N PRO A 112 3.82 -9.45 -9.42
CA PRO A 112 4.96 -9.36 -8.50
C PRO A 112 5.49 -7.93 -8.38
N VAL A 113 6.23 -7.64 -7.31
CA VAL A 113 6.92 -6.34 -7.17
C VAL A 113 7.92 -6.19 -8.30
N ARG A 114 7.83 -5.08 -9.04
CA ARG A 114 8.82 -4.70 -10.05
C ARG A 114 9.71 -3.60 -9.50
N ILE A 115 11.02 -3.74 -9.73
CA ILE A 115 12.02 -2.81 -9.23
C ILE A 115 12.71 -2.16 -10.44
N ARG A 116 12.93 -0.84 -10.36
CA ARG A 116 13.79 -0.09 -11.27
C ARG A 116 14.78 0.74 -10.48
N SER A 117 15.90 1.08 -11.10
CA SER A 117 16.86 2.05 -10.59
C SER A 117 17.42 2.89 -11.74
N SER A 118 17.64 4.17 -11.49
CA SER A 118 18.41 5.05 -12.40
C SER A 118 19.91 5.05 -12.10
N LEU A 119 20.37 4.30 -11.08
CA LEU A 119 21.79 4.19 -10.73
C LEU A 119 22.48 3.15 -11.65
N PRO A 120 23.51 3.53 -12.44
CA PRO A 120 24.12 2.62 -13.43
C PRO A 120 24.77 1.36 -12.87
N ALA A 121 25.13 1.35 -11.58
CA ALA A 121 25.75 0.21 -10.90
C ALA A 121 24.75 -0.70 -10.18
N ASP A 122 23.47 -0.32 -10.14
CA ASP A 122 22.42 -1.11 -9.49
C ASP A 122 21.97 -2.26 -10.42
N PRO A 123 21.72 -3.49 -9.89
CA PRO A 123 21.28 -4.61 -10.72
C PRO A 123 19.92 -4.40 -11.39
N TYR A 124 19.13 -3.44 -10.91
CA TYR A 124 17.84 -3.06 -11.48
C TYR A 124 17.95 -1.81 -12.37
N TYR A 125 19.15 -1.46 -12.85
CA TYR A 125 19.35 -0.30 -13.70
C TYR A 125 18.52 -0.36 -15.00
N THR A 126 17.79 0.71 -15.27
CA THR A 126 17.06 0.93 -16.52
C THR A 126 16.95 2.44 -16.79
N PRO A 127 17.12 2.89 -18.05
CA PRO A 127 16.93 4.29 -18.41
C PRO A 127 15.46 4.76 -18.30
N GLU A 128 14.51 3.85 -18.09
CA GLU A 128 13.10 4.14 -17.83
C GLU A 128 12.78 4.38 -16.33
N ALA A 129 13.77 4.29 -15.44
CA ALA A 129 13.61 4.60 -14.02
C ALA A 129 13.45 6.11 -13.78
N ILE A 130 12.57 6.49 -12.86
CA ILE A 130 12.35 7.90 -12.49
C ILE A 130 13.27 8.31 -11.33
N SER A 131 13.49 7.40 -10.37
CA SER A 131 14.28 7.67 -9.16
C SER A 131 15.41 6.66 -8.97
N HIS A 132 16.19 6.80 -7.89
CA HIS A 132 17.28 5.87 -7.61
C HIS A 132 16.76 4.48 -7.18
N ARG A 133 15.52 4.40 -6.66
CA ARG A 133 14.79 3.16 -6.43
C ARG A 133 13.31 3.38 -6.68
N ASP A 134 12.78 2.73 -7.71
CA ASP A 134 11.34 2.64 -7.94
C ASP A 134 10.84 1.27 -7.50
N LEU A 135 9.79 1.22 -6.67
CA LEU A 135 9.00 0.00 -6.46
C LEU A 135 7.65 0.16 -7.14
N ILE A 136 7.26 -0.80 -7.96
CA ILE A 136 6.06 -0.75 -8.78
C ILE A 136 5.23 -1.99 -8.48
N VAL A 137 3.99 -1.76 -8.09
CA VAL A 137 3.05 -2.83 -7.76
C VAL A 137 1.69 -2.56 -8.41
N GLU A 138 0.98 -3.63 -8.76
CA GLU A 138 -0.38 -3.57 -9.23
C GLU A 138 -1.24 -4.54 -8.42
N PHE A 139 -2.39 -4.06 -7.97
CA PHE A 139 -3.31 -4.80 -7.11
C PHE A 139 -4.76 -4.43 -7.41
N THR A 140 -5.68 -5.26 -6.93
CA THR A 140 -7.11 -5.14 -7.22
C THR A 140 -7.95 -5.47 -6.00
N ASP A 141 -9.09 -4.79 -5.85
CA ASP A 141 -10.11 -5.18 -4.88
C ASP A 141 -11.17 -6.10 -5.52
N THR A 142 -11.10 -6.41 -6.82
CA THR A 142 -12.16 -7.17 -7.50
C THR A 142 -12.36 -8.60 -6.96
N ASN A 143 -11.37 -9.15 -6.27
CA ASN A 143 -11.41 -10.50 -5.74
C ASN A 143 -12.13 -10.52 -4.39
N GLN A 144 -13.12 -11.39 -4.22
CA GLN A 144 -13.75 -11.64 -2.91
C GLN A 144 -13.10 -12.80 -2.16
N VAL A 145 -12.17 -13.48 -2.82
CA VAL A 145 -11.42 -14.63 -2.33
C VAL A 145 -9.98 -14.41 -2.71
N VAL A 146 -9.07 -14.60 -1.76
CA VAL A 146 -7.63 -14.48 -1.98
C VAL A 146 -7.20 -15.49 -3.04
N PRO A 147 -6.62 -15.01 -4.15
CA PRO A 147 -6.11 -15.90 -5.17
C PRO A 147 -5.04 -16.85 -4.60
N GLY A 148 -5.09 -18.13 -4.99
CA GLY A 148 -4.12 -19.14 -4.55
C GLY A 148 -4.39 -19.81 -3.20
N THR A 149 -5.07 -19.15 -2.25
CA THR A 149 -5.41 -19.77 -0.95
C THR A 149 -6.88 -20.20 -0.84
N GLY A 150 -7.77 -19.57 -1.60
CA GLY A 150 -9.21 -19.85 -1.52
C GLY A 150 -9.89 -19.25 -0.28
N GLN A 151 -9.16 -18.49 0.55
CA GLN A 151 -9.72 -17.81 1.71
C GLN A 151 -10.66 -16.68 1.27
N ARG A 152 -11.91 -16.68 1.77
CA ARG A 152 -12.83 -15.55 1.58
C ARG A 152 -12.30 -14.33 2.33
N ILE A 153 -12.31 -13.17 1.67
CA ILE A 153 -11.97 -11.89 2.31
C ILE A 153 -13.19 -11.47 3.15
N PRO A 154 -13.05 -11.33 4.47
CA PRO A 154 -14.15 -10.93 5.33
C PRO A 154 -14.72 -9.57 4.94
N ASN A 155 -16.05 -9.42 5.01
CA ASN A 155 -16.78 -8.16 4.79
C ASN A 155 -16.56 -7.45 3.44
N HIS A 156 -15.97 -8.15 2.45
CA HIS A 156 -15.72 -7.63 1.10
C HIS A 156 -16.77 -8.09 0.09
N GLU A 157 -18.04 -7.77 0.37
CA GLU A 157 -19.18 -8.28 -0.40
C GLU A 157 -19.47 -7.45 -1.65
N HIS A 158 -19.02 -6.20 -1.65
CA HIS A 158 -19.28 -5.23 -2.70
C HIS A 158 -17.97 -4.52 -3.12
N PRO A 159 -17.06 -5.22 -3.81
CA PRO A 159 -15.89 -4.57 -4.39
C PRO A 159 -16.26 -3.33 -5.19
N LEU A 160 -15.47 -2.26 -5.06
CA LEU A 160 -15.59 -1.08 -5.91
C LEU A 160 -15.21 -1.41 -7.35
N GLY A 161 -14.36 -2.41 -7.57
CA GLY A 161 -13.92 -2.82 -8.90
C GLY A 161 -12.73 -2.02 -9.38
N LEU A 162 -11.77 -1.81 -8.49
CA LEU A 162 -10.58 -0.99 -8.69
C LEU A 162 -9.40 -1.87 -9.10
N ARG A 163 -8.71 -1.43 -10.15
CA ARG A 163 -7.33 -1.80 -10.42
C ARG A 163 -6.46 -0.61 -10.05
N VAL A 164 -5.48 -0.85 -9.17
CA VAL A 164 -4.58 0.18 -8.68
C VAL A 164 -3.16 -0.16 -9.10
N ARG A 165 -2.46 0.83 -9.61
CA ARG A 165 -1.02 0.81 -9.83
C ARG A 165 -0.38 1.81 -8.90
N LEU A 166 0.51 1.34 -8.02
CA LEU A 166 1.31 2.16 -7.13
C LEU A 166 2.77 2.13 -7.60
N GLU A 167 3.32 3.31 -7.85
CA GLU A 167 4.76 3.51 -8.05
C GLU A 167 5.30 4.32 -6.89
N SER A 168 6.34 3.82 -6.23
CA SER A 168 7.08 4.59 -5.23
C SER A 168 8.41 5.07 -5.79
N PHE A 169 8.86 6.23 -5.33
CA PHE A 169 10.09 6.86 -5.78
C PHE A 169 10.94 7.32 -4.60
N ALA A 170 12.21 6.90 -4.58
CA ALA A 170 13.18 7.24 -3.55
C ALA A 170 14.54 7.63 -4.13
N TRP A 171 15.19 8.60 -3.50
CA TRP A 171 16.50 9.12 -3.89
C TRP A 171 17.52 8.97 -2.75
N ASN A 172 18.79 9.12 -3.10
CA ASN A 172 19.91 9.16 -2.14
C ASN A 172 20.62 10.53 -2.17
N TYR A 173 19.95 11.56 -2.68
CA TYR A 173 20.42 12.92 -2.58
C TYR A 173 20.16 13.44 -1.15
N PRO A 174 21.10 14.18 -0.52
CA PRO A 174 20.90 14.67 0.85
C PRO A 174 19.67 15.55 1.08
N PHE A 175 19.08 16.11 0.01
CA PHE A 175 17.85 16.91 0.09
C PHE A 175 16.57 16.10 -0.19
N ALA A 176 16.69 14.83 -0.58
CA ALA A 176 15.59 13.97 -1.03
C ALA A 176 15.70 12.53 -0.52
N ASP A 177 16.47 12.30 0.55
CA ASP A 177 16.69 10.98 1.13
C ASP A 177 15.83 10.71 2.37
N ALA A 178 14.97 11.66 2.76
CA ALA A 178 14.08 11.60 3.93
C ALA A 178 12.58 11.46 3.59
N PHE A 179 12.23 11.24 2.31
CA PHE A 179 10.85 11.00 1.90
C PHE A 179 10.77 9.95 0.77
N VAL A 180 9.58 9.37 0.60
CA VAL A 180 9.22 8.52 -0.53
C VAL A 180 7.98 9.12 -1.19
N ILE A 181 8.01 9.33 -2.50
CA ILE A 181 6.81 9.75 -3.24
C ILE A 181 6.01 8.49 -3.57
N LEU A 182 4.71 8.52 -3.31
CA LEU A 182 3.76 7.46 -3.66
C LEU A 182 2.82 7.96 -4.76
N TRP A 183 2.91 7.37 -5.94
CA TRP A 183 2.10 7.72 -7.09
C TRP A 183 1.06 6.62 -7.36
N TYR A 184 -0.21 6.96 -7.18
CA TYR A 184 -1.32 6.04 -7.41
C TYR A 184 -2.02 6.35 -8.74
N THR A 185 -2.16 5.34 -9.58
CA THR A 185 -3.13 5.33 -10.69
C THR A 185 -4.26 4.39 -10.33
N ILE A 186 -5.47 4.92 -10.20
CA ILE A 186 -6.65 4.18 -9.78
C ILE A 186 -7.62 4.10 -10.96
N ALA A 187 -7.93 2.89 -11.41
CA ALA A 187 -8.83 2.65 -12.54
C ALA A 187 -10.06 1.85 -12.09
N ASN A 188 -11.24 2.33 -12.44
CA ASN A 188 -12.46 1.52 -12.37
C ASN A 188 -12.45 0.50 -13.53
N VAL A 189 -12.32 -0.77 -13.18
CA VAL A 189 -12.39 -1.93 -14.09
C VAL A 189 -13.68 -2.73 -13.90
N GLY A 190 -14.58 -2.25 -13.05
CA GLY A 190 -15.93 -2.77 -12.90
C GLY A 190 -16.81 -2.49 -14.12
N THR A 191 -18.03 -3.03 -14.08
CA THR A 191 -19.00 -2.90 -15.18
C THR A 191 -19.90 -1.67 -15.07
N ALA A 192 -19.77 -0.89 -14.00
CA ALA A 192 -20.58 0.29 -13.72
C ALA A 192 -19.72 1.43 -13.16
N PRO A 193 -20.12 2.70 -13.35
CA PRO A 193 -19.46 3.83 -12.69
C PRO A 193 -19.51 3.74 -11.16
N ILE A 194 -18.51 4.30 -10.51
CA ILE A 194 -18.52 4.57 -9.07
C ILE A 194 -18.91 6.04 -8.92
N GLU A 195 -20.00 6.30 -8.20
CA GLU A 195 -20.51 7.65 -7.95
C GLU A 195 -19.92 8.20 -6.65
N SER A 196 -19.68 9.52 -6.59
CA SER A 196 -19.15 10.21 -5.38
C SER A 196 -17.90 9.53 -4.81
N VAL A 197 -16.86 9.38 -5.64
CA VAL A 197 -15.60 8.76 -5.23
C VAL A 197 -14.85 9.65 -4.25
N TYR A 198 -14.40 9.06 -3.15
CA TYR A 198 -13.47 9.66 -2.20
C TYR A 198 -12.22 8.80 -2.12
N VAL A 199 -11.06 9.45 -2.13
CA VAL A 199 -9.75 8.79 -2.06
C VAL A 199 -8.97 9.40 -0.90
N GLY A 200 -8.32 8.56 -0.13
CA GLY A 200 -7.44 8.97 0.96
C GLY A 200 -6.32 7.96 1.18
N LEU A 201 -5.44 8.28 2.12
CA LEU A 201 -4.53 7.30 2.70
C LEU A 201 -4.93 7.10 4.15
N TRP A 202 -4.84 5.87 4.63
CA TRP A 202 -4.91 5.57 6.05
C TRP A 202 -3.51 5.14 6.52
N ALA A 203 -3.15 5.52 7.74
CA ALA A 203 -1.87 5.20 8.34
C ALA A 203 -2.02 5.10 9.86
N ASP A 204 -1.54 3.99 10.41
CA ASP A 204 -1.25 3.83 11.83
C ASP A 204 0.23 4.22 11.99
N ALA A 205 0.45 5.51 12.24
CA ALA A 205 1.78 6.05 12.41
C ALA A 205 2.30 5.70 13.81
N VAL A 206 3.62 5.56 13.90
CA VAL A 206 4.27 5.30 15.19
C VAL A 206 5.69 5.79 15.11
N VAL A 207 6.01 6.85 15.84
CA VAL A 207 7.39 7.34 15.95
C VAL A 207 8.02 6.79 17.21
N ARG A 208 8.89 5.76 17.08
CA ARG A 208 9.51 5.08 18.23
C ARG A 208 10.86 4.45 17.93
N ASN A 209 11.79 4.55 18.89
CA ASN A 209 13.04 3.80 18.85
C ASN A 209 12.87 2.33 19.28
N THR A 210 12.78 1.44 18.29
CA THR A 210 12.53 0.01 18.52
C THR A 210 13.72 -0.76 19.10
N ARG A 211 14.92 -0.15 19.16
CA ARG A 211 16.07 -0.75 19.85
C ARG A 211 15.94 -0.67 21.37
N LEU A 212 15.15 0.29 21.86
CA LEU A 212 14.90 0.49 23.29
C LEU A 212 13.66 -0.27 23.74
N VAL A 213 12.60 -0.23 22.92
CA VAL A 213 11.32 -0.87 23.20
C VAL A 213 10.90 -1.69 22.00
N ALA A 214 10.81 -3.01 22.16
CA ALA A 214 10.32 -3.86 21.09
C ALA A 214 8.86 -3.49 20.72
N PRO A 215 8.47 -3.57 19.43
CA PRO A 215 7.15 -3.19 18.96
C PRO A 215 6.08 -4.23 19.34
N ARG A 216 5.73 -4.27 20.64
CA ARG A 216 4.81 -5.27 21.20
C ARG A 216 3.92 -4.65 22.26
N GLY A 217 2.64 -5.00 22.20
CA GLY A 217 1.64 -4.60 23.19
C GLY A 217 1.24 -3.13 23.10
N ALA A 218 0.10 -2.80 23.68
CA ALA A 218 -0.51 -1.45 23.58
C ALA A 218 0.40 -0.32 24.09
N ALA A 219 1.28 -0.60 25.07
CA ALA A 219 2.20 0.40 25.61
C ALA A 219 3.23 0.93 24.59
N PHE A 220 3.52 0.16 23.53
CA PHE A 220 4.38 0.62 22.45
C PHE A 220 3.75 1.80 21.69
N TYR A 221 2.44 1.74 21.44
CA TYR A 221 1.70 2.73 20.66
C TYR A 221 1.22 3.94 21.48
N SER A 222 1.35 3.90 22.82
CA SER A 222 0.68 4.86 23.71
C SER A 222 1.44 6.16 23.99
N ALA A 223 2.48 6.50 23.23
CA ALA A 223 3.26 7.73 23.47
C ALA A 223 3.51 8.60 22.24
N GLY A 224 2.91 8.24 21.11
CA GLY A 224 2.82 9.13 19.97
C GLY A 224 1.84 10.27 20.24
N ALA A 225 2.02 11.37 19.52
CA ALA A 225 0.99 12.39 19.38
C ALA A 225 0.89 12.79 17.91
N GLU A 226 -0.35 12.99 17.46
CA GLU A 226 -0.67 13.29 16.06
C GLU A 226 -1.22 14.71 15.93
N GLY A 227 -1.01 15.30 14.77
CA GLY A 227 -1.58 16.60 14.41
C GLY A 227 -1.88 16.72 12.92
N PHE A 228 -2.62 17.76 12.58
CA PHE A 228 -2.90 18.15 11.21
C PHE A 228 -2.44 19.60 10.99
N LEU A 229 -1.56 19.80 10.02
CA LEU A 229 -1.13 21.11 9.54
C LEU A 229 -2.00 21.51 8.35
N GLU A 230 -3.00 22.35 8.62
CA GLU A 230 -3.98 22.79 7.62
C GLU A 230 -3.33 23.51 6.42
N GLU A 231 -2.36 24.39 6.69
CA GLU A 231 -1.64 25.16 5.66
C GLU A 231 -0.89 24.27 4.66
N GLU A 232 -0.46 23.08 5.10
CA GLU A 232 0.31 22.13 4.31
C GLU A 232 -0.52 20.93 3.85
N ALA A 233 -1.81 20.86 4.23
CA ALA A 233 -2.68 19.69 4.09
C ALA A 233 -1.96 18.39 4.48
N CYS A 234 -1.30 18.41 5.65
CA CYS A 234 -0.35 17.38 6.07
C CYS A 234 -0.73 16.85 7.46
N ILE A 235 -0.88 15.52 7.58
CA ILE A 235 -0.89 14.89 8.91
C ILE A 235 0.55 14.62 9.34
N TYR A 236 0.81 14.68 10.64
CA TYR A 236 2.12 14.38 11.19
C TYR A 236 2.02 13.73 12.57
N GLU A 237 3.04 12.95 12.91
CA GLU A 237 3.20 12.32 14.22
C GLU A 237 4.63 12.50 14.74
N TRP A 238 4.78 12.55 16.07
CA TRP A 238 6.07 12.52 16.76
C TRP A 238 6.00 11.70 18.06
N ASP A 239 7.17 11.32 18.58
CA ASP A 239 7.27 10.73 19.92
C ASP A 239 7.07 11.81 21.00
N ALA A 240 5.90 11.84 21.62
CA ALA A 240 5.57 12.86 22.62
C ALA A 240 6.12 12.52 24.01
N ALA A 241 6.23 11.25 24.35
CA ALA A 241 6.61 10.83 25.71
C ALA A 241 7.30 9.45 25.80
N GLY A 242 7.62 8.83 24.66
CA GLY A 242 7.90 7.42 24.59
C GLY A 242 9.34 7.01 24.87
N ASP A 243 10.31 7.80 24.45
CA ASP A 243 11.73 7.44 24.56
C ASP A 243 12.67 8.59 24.96
N ARG A 244 12.11 9.69 25.49
CA ARG A 244 12.84 10.84 26.06
C ARG A 244 13.73 11.55 25.03
N GLY A 245 13.28 11.61 23.77
CA GLY A 245 13.97 12.30 22.68
C GLY A 245 15.01 11.42 21.95
N LEU A 246 14.87 10.10 22.04
CA LEU A 246 15.71 9.14 21.33
C LEU A 246 15.09 8.69 19.99
N ALA A 247 13.87 9.13 19.69
CA ALA A 247 13.21 9.20 18.38
C ALA A 247 12.81 10.65 18.05
N ASP A 248 13.80 11.57 18.05
CA ASP A 248 13.60 12.99 17.73
C ASP A 248 13.49 13.21 16.20
N SER A 249 12.38 12.72 15.64
CA SER A 249 12.01 12.84 14.24
C SER A 249 10.49 12.82 14.09
N TYR A 250 10.00 13.05 12.86
CA TYR A 250 8.58 13.18 12.57
C TYR A 250 8.19 12.23 11.45
N PHE A 251 7.02 11.62 11.59
CA PHE A 251 6.30 11.04 10.45
C PHE A 251 5.39 12.10 9.85
N ALA A 252 5.23 12.10 8.53
CA ALA A 252 4.31 13.00 7.84
C ALA A 252 3.73 12.34 6.59
N LEU A 253 2.44 12.58 6.31
CA LEU A 253 1.81 12.28 5.03
C LEU A 253 1.19 13.55 4.45
N LYS A 254 1.56 13.85 3.21
CA LYS A 254 1.11 15.03 2.48
C LYS A 254 0.55 14.63 1.12
N PHE A 255 -0.63 15.13 0.80
CA PHE A 255 -1.19 15.01 -0.54
C PHE A 255 -0.50 16.00 -1.48
N LEU A 256 0.06 15.50 -2.59
CA LEU A 256 0.81 16.32 -3.55
C LEU A 256 -0.03 16.79 -4.74
N GLY A 257 -1.18 16.16 -4.99
CA GLY A 257 -2.08 16.45 -6.11
C GLY A 257 -2.66 15.20 -6.77
N SER A 258 -3.63 15.39 -7.67
CA SER A 258 -4.25 14.34 -8.47
C SER A 258 -4.54 14.83 -9.88
N GLU A 259 -4.67 13.87 -10.81
CA GLU A 259 -5.18 14.11 -12.15
C GLU A 259 -6.27 13.06 -12.49
N PRO A 260 -7.47 13.48 -12.95
CA PRO A 260 -7.93 14.86 -13.04
C PRO A 260 -7.94 15.54 -11.66
N ALA A 261 -7.64 16.83 -11.65
CA ALA A 261 -7.54 17.67 -10.45
C ALA A 261 -8.90 18.07 -9.90
#